data_AF-A0A442RMH8-F1
#
_entry.id   AF-A0A442RMH8-F1
#
_cell.length_a   1.000
_cell.length_b   1.000
_cell.length_c   1.000
_cell.angle_alpha   90.00
_cell.angle_beta   90.00
_cell.angle_gamma   90.00
#
_symmetry.space_group_name_H-M   'P 1'
#
loop_
_entity.id
_entity.type
_entity.pdbx_description
1 polymer ?
#
loop_
_entity_poly.entity_id
_entity_poly.type
_entity_poly.pdbx_seq_one_letter_code
_entity_poly.pdbx_strand_id
1 'polypeptide(L)'
;MLDLTKLASPLDVGRVRIRNRAFLAPMSGITDEPFRQRAYAHGAGLVVSEMVASGELARGRAGCGLRIRHSGLPVHMVQLAGREAVHMAEGARIAEGEGADIIDINMGCPAKKVTGGYAGSALMRDLDHALSLIEAVVGAVEVPVTVKMRLGWDESALNAPILARRAEQAGVQMVTVHGRTRCQFYQGKADWRAIARIKQAVSIPVVANGDVGSPAEAAMILDQSGADAVMIGRAHYGVPWTAGSIAAGAAKEATPGVPESPQALADYVVAHYQDMLSLYGIESGVRQARKHLGWYLDRHAAGVVDEQRKAILTCFEPVRVIAALREVFSSAAEAMNLRSAA
;
A
#
# COMPACT_ATOMS: atom_id res chain seq x y z
N MET A 1 -12.58 -26.20 2.28
CA MET A 1 -12.22 -25.06 1.40
C MET A 1 -12.17 -23.84 2.30
N LEU A 2 -11.07 -23.10 2.34
CA LEU A 2 -10.95 -21.92 3.19
C LEU A 2 -11.93 -20.83 2.72
N ASP A 3 -12.67 -20.21 3.63
CA ASP A 3 -13.70 -19.22 3.30
C ASP A 3 -13.07 -17.85 3.02
N LEU A 4 -13.26 -17.38 1.79
CA LEU A 4 -12.80 -16.07 1.31
C LEU A 4 -13.94 -15.05 1.18
N THR A 5 -15.20 -15.46 1.32
CA THR A 5 -16.37 -14.63 0.96
C THR A 5 -16.39 -13.30 1.72
N LYS A 6 -15.86 -13.29 2.95
CA LYS A 6 -15.68 -12.07 3.75
C LYS A 6 -14.89 -10.99 3.00
N LEU A 7 -13.91 -11.34 2.16
CA LEU A 7 -13.12 -10.36 1.41
C LEU A 7 -13.90 -9.61 0.35
N ALA A 8 -15.01 -10.16 -0.15
CA ALA A 8 -15.91 -9.47 -1.08
C ALA A 8 -16.92 -8.56 -0.36
N SER A 9 -17.12 -8.74 0.95
CA SER A 9 -18.07 -7.95 1.73
C SER A 9 -17.53 -6.58 2.11
N PRO A 10 -18.37 -5.54 2.23
CA PRO A 10 -17.94 -4.24 2.74
C PRO A 10 -17.36 -4.32 4.17
N LEU A 11 -16.50 -3.37 4.52
CA LEU A 11 -15.99 -3.14 5.87
C LEU A 11 -16.22 -1.67 6.24
N ASP A 12 -16.78 -1.42 7.40
CA ASP A 12 -16.92 -0.05 7.92
C ASP A 12 -15.72 0.27 8.83
N VAL A 13 -15.12 1.44 8.62
CA VAL A 13 -14.10 2.04 9.49
C VAL A 13 -14.70 3.31 10.04
N GLY A 14 -15.30 3.22 11.23
CA GLY A 14 -16.17 4.26 11.75
C GLY A 14 -17.35 4.53 10.82
N ARG A 15 -17.49 5.80 10.41
CA ARG A 15 -18.53 6.23 9.47
C ARG A 15 -18.18 5.99 8.00
N VAL A 16 -16.97 5.52 7.69
CA VAL A 16 -16.49 5.36 6.30
C VAL A 16 -16.67 3.91 5.85
N ARG A 17 -17.48 3.70 4.81
CA ARG A 17 -17.74 2.37 4.24
C ARG A 17 -16.75 2.03 3.13
N ILE A 18 -16.02 0.94 3.30
CA ILE A 18 -15.08 0.38 2.32
C ILE A 18 -15.75 -0.73 1.53
N ARG A 19 -15.64 -0.72 0.19
CA ARG A 19 -16.42 -1.59 -0.70
C ARG A 19 -16.13 -3.09 -0.60
N ASN A 20 -14.93 -3.47 -0.16
CA ASN A 20 -14.49 -4.85 0.04
C ASN A 20 -13.31 -4.87 1.02
N ARG A 21 -12.68 -6.03 1.29
CA ARG A 21 -11.65 -6.17 2.36
C ARG A 21 -10.25 -6.54 1.87
N ALA A 22 -9.92 -6.22 0.61
CA ALA A 22 -8.58 -6.38 0.06
C ALA A 22 -7.97 -5.02 -0.28
N PHE A 23 -6.93 -4.61 0.45
CA PHE A 23 -6.40 -3.24 0.44
C PHE A 23 -5.02 -3.14 -0.22
N LEU A 24 -4.73 -1.98 -0.80
CA LEU A 24 -3.38 -1.61 -1.22
C LEU A 24 -2.61 -1.00 -0.04
N ALA A 25 -1.43 -1.56 0.26
CA ALA A 25 -0.55 -1.05 1.31
C ALA A 25 0.11 0.28 0.92
N PRO A 26 0.34 1.20 1.88
CA PRO A 26 1.14 2.39 1.64
C PRO A 26 2.60 2.00 1.42
N MET A 27 3.18 2.46 0.31
CA MET A 27 4.58 2.20 -0.05
C MET A 27 5.21 3.49 -0.56
N SER A 28 6.04 4.13 0.28
CA SER A 28 6.72 5.39 -0.07
C SER A 28 7.52 5.26 -1.37
N GLY A 29 7.32 6.23 -2.24
CA GLY A 29 7.82 6.30 -3.59
C GLY A 29 7.03 5.47 -4.60
N ILE A 30 6.04 4.68 -4.21
CA ILE A 30 5.37 3.69 -5.09
C ILE A 30 3.87 3.93 -5.18
N THR A 31 3.17 4.07 -4.05
CA THR A 31 1.71 4.29 -4.03
C THR A 31 1.37 5.76 -4.18
N ASP A 32 1.89 6.38 -5.22
CA ASP A 32 1.50 7.72 -5.64
C ASP A 32 0.09 7.74 -6.23
N GLU A 33 -0.39 8.93 -6.58
CA GLU A 33 -1.77 9.13 -7.06
C GLU A 33 -2.10 8.23 -8.28
N PRO A 34 -1.32 8.21 -9.38
CA PRO A 34 -1.53 7.30 -10.51
C PRO A 34 -1.63 5.83 -10.12
N PHE A 35 -0.74 5.36 -9.23
CA PHE A 35 -0.74 3.97 -8.82
C PHE A 35 -1.99 3.60 -8.01
N ARG A 36 -2.40 4.49 -7.09
CA ARG A 36 -3.61 4.29 -6.27
C ARG A 36 -4.87 4.32 -7.12
N GLN A 37 -4.97 5.25 -8.07
CA GLN A 37 -6.10 5.31 -9.00
C GLN A 37 -6.24 4.02 -9.80
N ARG A 38 -5.14 3.46 -10.30
CA ARG A 38 -5.14 2.16 -11.00
C ARG A 38 -5.55 1.01 -10.11
N ALA A 39 -4.95 0.88 -8.93
CA ALA A 39 -5.31 -0.20 -8.00
C ALA A 39 -6.80 -0.14 -7.61
N TYR A 40 -7.32 1.07 -7.40
CA TYR A 40 -8.75 1.28 -7.15
C TYR A 40 -9.59 0.99 -8.40
N ALA A 41 -9.20 1.42 -9.60
CA ALA A 41 -9.94 1.09 -10.83
C ALA A 41 -10.08 -0.43 -11.03
N HIS A 42 -9.09 -1.22 -10.58
CA HIS A 42 -9.11 -2.68 -10.65
C HIS A 42 -9.79 -3.40 -9.49
N GLY A 43 -10.38 -2.68 -8.54
CA GLY A 43 -11.20 -3.31 -7.50
C GLY A 43 -10.58 -3.36 -6.09
N ALA A 44 -9.43 -2.74 -5.82
CA ALA A 44 -8.91 -2.66 -4.44
C ALA A 44 -9.92 -1.94 -3.51
N GLY A 45 -10.26 -2.52 -2.36
CA GLY A 45 -11.27 -1.98 -1.46
C GLY A 45 -10.91 -0.58 -0.93
N LEU A 46 -9.66 -0.43 -0.51
CA LEU A 46 -9.06 0.78 0.03
C LEU A 46 -7.63 0.90 -0.48
N VAL A 47 -7.21 2.14 -0.73
CA VAL A 47 -5.84 2.48 -1.13
C VAL A 47 -5.32 3.56 -0.19
N VAL A 48 -4.07 3.43 0.22
CA VAL A 48 -3.46 4.33 1.22
C VAL A 48 -2.39 5.18 0.55
N SER A 49 -2.35 6.48 0.87
CA SER A 49 -1.31 7.40 0.37
C SER A 49 0.10 6.89 0.68
N GLU A 50 1.10 7.46 0.00
CA GLU A 50 2.44 7.41 0.56
C GLU A 50 2.49 8.02 1.96
N MET A 51 3.42 7.54 2.78
CA MET A 51 3.68 8.09 4.10
C MET A 51 4.13 9.57 4.01
N VAL A 52 3.51 10.42 4.81
CA VAL A 52 3.79 11.85 4.93
C VAL A 52 4.44 12.14 6.28
N ALA A 53 5.59 12.81 6.27
CA ALA A 53 6.26 13.22 7.50
C ALA A 53 5.50 14.38 8.14
N SER A 54 4.87 14.14 9.30
CA SER A 54 3.96 15.09 9.94
C SER A 54 4.65 16.40 10.34
N GLY A 55 5.89 16.33 10.83
CA GLY A 55 6.68 17.52 11.15
C GLY A 55 7.09 18.36 9.93
N GLU A 56 7.19 17.75 8.76
CA GLU A 56 7.46 18.49 7.52
C GLU A 56 6.19 19.17 7.02
N LEU A 57 5.08 18.44 7.08
CA LEU A 57 3.75 18.92 6.73
C LEU A 57 3.34 20.12 7.61
N ALA A 58 3.46 19.99 8.93
CA ALA A 58 3.12 21.04 9.90
C ALA A 58 3.97 22.31 9.72
N ARG A 59 5.17 22.20 9.14
CA ARG A 59 6.05 23.35 8.83
C ARG A 59 5.84 23.92 7.43
N GLY A 60 4.87 23.41 6.67
CA GLY A 60 4.59 23.85 5.30
C GLY A 60 5.73 23.54 4.31
N ARG A 61 6.54 22.50 4.56
CA ARG A 61 7.66 22.15 3.67
C ARG A 61 7.12 21.68 2.31
N ALA A 62 7.80 22.10 1.24
CA ALA A 62 7.44 21.74 -0.14
C ALA A 62 7.47 20.21 -0.36
N GLY A 63 6.56 19.71 -1.21
CA GLY A 63 6.49 18.30 -1.61
C GLY A 63 5.54 17.43 -0.77
N CYS A 64 5.10 17.87 0.41
CA CYS A 64 4.06 17.18 1.18
C CYS A 64 2.68 17.25 0.51
N GLY A 65 2.38 18.37 -0.18
CA GLY A 65 1.10 18.60 -0.86
C GLY A 65 0.72 17.50 -1.84
N LEU A 66 1.66 17.03 -2.68
CA LEU A 66 1.39 15.95 -3.64
C LEU A 66 0.95 14.65 -2.97
N ARG A 67 1.40 14.37 -1.74
CA ARG A 67 1.10 13.13 -1.03
C ARG A 67 -0.22 13.16 -0.28
N ILE A 68 -0.65 14.33 0.18
CA ILE A 68 -1.93 14.52 0.87
C ILE A 68 -3.05 14.94 -0.07
N ARG A 69 -2.73 15.31 -1.31
CA ARG A 69 -3.71 15.69 -2.34
C ARG A 69 -4.78 14.61 -2.49
N HIS A 70 -6.03 15.04 -2.47
CA HIS A 70 -7.18 14.19 -2.74
C HIS A 70 -7.11 13.63 -4.16
N SER A 71 -7.08 12.30 -4.31
CA SER A 71 -6.91 11.62 -5.61
C SER A 71 -8.20 11.48 -6.44
N GLY A 72 -9.29 12.10 -5.99
CA GLY A 72 -10.63 11.99 -6.60
C GLY A 72 -11.31 10.63 -6.35
N LEU A 73 -10.73 9.78 -5.49
CA LEU A 73 -11.28 8.48 -5.15
C LEU A 73 -12.38 8.63 -4.08
N PRO A 74 -13.34 7.69 -3.99
CA PRO A 74 -14.45 7.80 -3.02
C PRO A 74 -14.04 7.80 -1.55
N VAL A 75 -12.86 7.25 -1.22
CA VAL A 75 -12.28 7.29 0.12
C VAL A 75 -10.82 7.70 -0.02
N HIS A 76 -10.46 8.80 0.63
CA HIS A 76 -9.10 9.33 0.67
C HIS A 76 -8.46 9.08 2.03
N MET A 77 -7.50 8.16 2.07
CA MET A 77 -6.77 7.80 3.30
C MET A 77 -5.34 8.31 3.26
N VAL A 78 -4.98 9.16 4.23
CA VAL A 78 -3.65 9.75 4.35
C VAL A 78 -2.89 9.10 5.49
N GLN A 79 -1.69 8.58 5.20
CA GLN A 79 -0.81 8.02 6.22
C GLN A 79 0.22 9.06 6.70
N LEU A 80 0.23 9.33 8.01
CA LEU A 80 1.20 10.18 8.69
C LEU A 80 2.30 9.37 9.37
N ALA A 81 3.49 9.95 9.44
CA ALA A 81 4.59 9.45 10.24
C ALA A 81 5.30 10.60 10.96
N GLY A 82 5.57 10.39 12.24
CA GLY A 82 6.26 11.37 13.07
C GLY A 82 6.57 10.81 14.45
N ARG A 83 7.05 11.69 15.32
CA ARG A 83 7.51 11.38 16.67
C ARG A 83 7.19 12.47 17.70
N GLU A 84 6.46 13.50 17.30
CA GLU A 84 6.12 14.64 18.16
C GLU A 84 4.61 14.82 18.11
N ALA A 85 3.95 14.75 19.27
CA ALA A 85 2.49 14.77 19.37
C ALA A 85 1.88 16.00 18.69
N VAL A 86 2.47 17.18 18.93
CA VAL A 86 2.03 18.45 18.33
C VAL A 86 2.05 18.39 16.80
N HIS A 87 3.14 17.89 16.21
CA HIS A 87 3.24 17.78 14.74
C HIS A 87 2.34 16.69 14.17
N MET A 88 2.14 15.58 14.90
CA MET A 88 1.21 14.52 14.49
C MET A 88 -0.23 15.04 14.45
N ALA A 89 -0.67 15.72 15.51
CA ALA A 89 -1.98 16.36 15.58
C ALA A 89 -2.16 17.40 14.46
N GLU A 90 -1.18 18.27 14.25
CA GLU A 90 -1.28 19.30 13.23
C GLU A 90 -1.28 18.72 11.81
N GLY A 91 -0.42 17.73 11.54
CA GLY A 91 -0.44 17.01 10.27
C GLY A 91 -1.77 16.32 9.99
N ALA A 92 -2.46 15.84 11.03
CA ALA A 92 -3.78 15.24 10.92
C ALA A 92 -4.85 16.29 10.58
N ARG A 93 -4.85 17.45 11.24
CA ARG A 93 -5.76 18.56 10.91
C ARG A 93 -5.56 19.05 9.48
N ILE A 94 -4.32 19.21 9.05
CA ILE A 94 -4.01 19.63 7.68
C ILE A 94 -4.54 18.57 6.69
N ALA A 95 -4.29 17.28 6.93
CA ALA A 95 -4.76 16.22 6.06
C ALA A 95 -6.30 16.14 6.00
N GLU A 96 -6.99 16.26 7.14
CA GLU A 96 -8.45 16.31 7.20
C GLU A 96 -9.00 17.54 6.47
N GLY A 97 -8.40 18.73 6.67
CA GLY A 97 -8.76 19.96 5.97
C GLY A 97 -8.56 19.88 4.45
N GLU A 98 -7.61 19.06 3.99
CA GLU A 98 -7.37 18.74 2.57
C GLU A 98 -8.24 17.57 2.07
N GLY A 99 -9.22 17.14 2.86
CA GLY A 99 -10.25 16.17 2.46
C GLY A 99 -9.91 14.71 2.74
N ALA A 100 -8.99 14.41 3.68
CA ALA A 100 -8.80 13.03 4.10
C ALA A 100 -10.04 12.50 4.84
N ASP A 101 -10.59 11.37 4.40
CA ASP A 101 -11.69 10.67 5.06
C ASP A 101 -11.23 9.77 6.19
N ILE A 102 -9.96 9.36 6.18
CA ILE A 102 -9.32 8.50 7.19
C ILE A 102 -7.86 8.94 7.38
N ILE A 103 -7.43 9.07 8.64
CA ILE A 103 -6.03 9.31 9.00
C ILE A 103 -5.39 8.01 9.49
N ASP A 104 -4.29 7.58 8.88
CA ASP A 104 -3.51 6.42 9.32
C ASP A 104 -2.20 6.84 9.98
N ILE A 105 -1.84 6.19 11.08
CA ILE A 105 -0.58 6.44 11.77
C ILE A 105 0.41 5.32 11.46
N ASN A 106 1.56 5.68 10.88
CA ASN A 106 2.64 4.74 10.63
C ASN A 106 3.43 4.44 11.89
N MET A 107 3.32 3.21 12.37
CA MET A 107 4.16 2.61 13.42
C MET A 107 4.88 1.35 12.92
N GLY A 108 5.06 1.22 11.60
CA GLY A 108 5.54 -0.03 10.98
C GLY A 108 6.77 0.11 10.08
N CYS A 109 7.11 1.33 9.62
CA CYS A 109 8.22 1.51 8.69
C CYS A 109 9.57 1.15 9.35
N PRO A 110 10.36 0.21 8.77
CA PRO A 110 11.65 -0.19 9.33
C PRO A 110 12.83 0.62 8.77
N ALA A 111 12.59 1.53 7.80
CA ALA A 111 13.65 2.24 7.09
C ALA A 111 14.50 3.10 8.04
N LYS A 112 15.83 3.01 7.92
CA LYS A 112 16.77 3.70 8.81
C LYS A 112 16.52 5.22 8.90
N LYS A 113 16.17 5.86 7.79
CA LYS A 113 15.83 7.30 7.75
C LYS A 113 14.63 7.66 8.63
N VAL A 114 13.70 6.71 8.82
CA VAL A 114 12.49 6.89 9.62
C VAL A 114 12.77 6.51 11.07
N THR A 115 13.33 5.32 11.31
CA THR A 115 13.61 4.84 12.66
C THR A 115 14.72 5.64 13.36
N GLY A 116 15.68 6.19 12.61
CA GLY A 116 16.73 7.07 13.15
C GLY A 116 16.21 8.44 13.60
N GLY A 117 15.04 8.85 13.09
CA GLY A 117 14.27 9.98 13.61
C GLY A 117 13.28 9.59 14.70
N TYR A 118 13.37 8.38 15.27
CA TYR A 118 12.46 7.83 16.28
C TYR A 118 10.99 7.74 15.85
N ALA A 119 10.73 7.57 14.54
CA ALA A 119 9.39 7.39 13.98
C ALA A 119 9.19 5.97 13.42
N GLY A 120 7.98 5.67 12.94
CA GLY A 120 7.63 4.37 12.36
C GLY A 120 7.78 3.25 13.39
N SER A 121 8.40 2.14 13.02
CA SER A 121 8.56 0.99 13.94
C SER A 121 9.45 1.24 15.16
N ALA A 122 10.18 2.36 15.21
CA ALA A 122 10.90 2.75 16.43
C ALA A 122 9.95 3.08 17.59
N LEU A 123 8.73 3.54 17.29
CA LEU A 123 7.69 3.81 18.27
C LEU A 123 7.25 2.53 19.01
N MET A 124 7.43 1.35 18.40
CA MET A 124 7.14 0.08 19.07
C MET A 124 8.15 -0.28 20.17
N ARG A 125 9.18 0.55 20.43
CA ARG A 125 10.09 0.36 21.58
C ARG A 125 9.61 1.09 22.84
N ASP A 126 8.71 2.05 22.67
CA ASP A 126 8.17 2.89 23.75
C ASP A 126 6.67 3.09 23.49
N LEU A 127 5.87 2.22 24.12
CA LEU A 127 4.43 2.20 23.90
C LEU A 127 3.70 3.39 24.53
N ASP A 128 4.28 3.99 25.57
CA ASP A 128 3.70 5.17 26.22
C ASP A 128 3.87 6.39 25.30
N HIS A 129 5.05 6.53 24.69
CA HIS A 129 5.25 7.52 23.66
C HIS A 129 4.37 7.27 22.42
N ALA A 130 4.29 6.02 21.93
CA ALA A 130 3.41 5.68 20.81
C ALA A 130 1.94 6.05 21.10
N LEU A 131 1.46 5.74 22.31
CA LEU A 131 0.10 6.09 22.74
C LEU A 131 -0.12 7.61 22.76
N SER A 132 0.83 8.38 23.27
CA SER A 132 0.72 9.86 23.27
C SER A 132 0.55 10.45 21.86
N LEU A 133 1.15 9.82 20.84
CA LEU A 133 0.97 10.24 19.45
C LEU A 133 -0.40 9.84 18.89
N ILE A 134 -0.91 8.66 19.27
CA ILE A 134 -2.24 8.19 18.87
C ILE A 134 -3.31 9.11 19.45
N GLU A 135 -3.27 9.35 20.75
CA GLU A 135 -4.23 10.23 21.44
C GLU A 135 -4.21 11.64 20.88
N ALA A 136 -3.02 12.17 20.55
CA ALA A 136 -2.89 13.48 19.94
C ALA A 136 -3.55 13.56 18.56
N VAL A 137 -3.46 12.51 17.74
CA VAL A 137 -4.11 12.47 16.42
C VAL A 137 -5.62 12.26 16.57
N VAL A 138 -6.06 11.30 17.40
CA VAL A 138 -7.49 11.04 17.64
C VAL A 138 -8.19 12.28 18.19
N GLY A 139 -7.59 13.01 19.12
CA GLY A 139 -8.16 14.24 19.67
C GLY A 139 -8.06 15.46 18.74
N ALA A 140 -7.42 15.34 17.57
CA ALA A 140 -7.22 16.46 16.65
C ALA A 140 -8.17 16.47 15.44
N VAL A 141 -8.81 15.35 15.12
CA VAL A 141 -9.64 15.18 13.91
C VAL A 141 -10.95 14.48 14.23
N GLU A 142 -11.96 14.69 13.39
CA GLU A 142 -13.29 14.04 13.51
C GLU A 142 -13.39 12.77 12.63
N VAL A 143 -12.52 12.66 11.62
CA VAL A 143 -12.44 11.47 10.77
C VAL A 143 -11.84 10.26 11.51
N PRO A 144 -12.22 9.02 11.13
CA PRO A 144 -11.65 7.82 11.73
C PRO A 144 -10.12 7.78 11.67
N VAL A 145 -9.50 7.38 12.78
CA VAL A 145 -8.05 7.19 12.89
C VAL A 145 -7.71 5.70 12.92
N THR A 146 -6.69 5.31 12.17
CA THR A 146 -6.20 3.93 12.08
C THR A 146 -4.71 3.86 12.41
N VAL A 147 -4.21 2.67 12.74
CA VAL A 147 -2.78 2.47 13.01
C VAL A 147 -2.24 1.31 12.19
N LYS A 148 -1.15 1.53 11.46
CA LYS A 148 -0.40 0.47 10.78
C LYS A 148 0.91 0.19 11.52
N MET A 149 1.05 -1.02 12.06
CA MET A 149 2.20 -1.45 12.86
C MET A 149 2.83 -2.75 12.36
N ARG A 150 3.93 -3.16 13.01
CA ARG A 150 4.56 -4.48 12.89
C ARG A 150 4.19 -5.36 14.08
N LEU A 151 4.77 -6.55 14.20
CA LEU A 151 4.61 -7.38 15.41
C LEU A 151 5.32 -6.79 16.64
N GLY A 152 6.35 -5.96 16.42
CA GLY A 152 7.28 -5.53 17.43
C GLY A 152 8.59 -5.03 16.82
N TRP A 153 9.54 -4.65 17.68
CA TRP A 153 10.88 -4.28 17.23
C TRP A 153 11.70 -5.50 16.77
N ASP A 154 11.73 -6.55 17.60
CA ASP A 154 12.35 -7.84 17.33
C ASP A 154 11.57 -8.96 18.07
N GLU A 155 12.08 -10.18 18.03
CA GLU A 155 11.44 -11.35 18.64
C GLU A 155 11.34 -11.27 20.17
N SER A 156 12.15 -10.43 20.83
CA SER A 156 12.07 -10.22 22.28
C SER A 156 10.99 -9.20 22.67
N ALA A 157 10.49 -8.44 21.70
CA ALA A 157 9.58 -7.31 21.91
C ALA A 157 8.32 -7.41 21.02
N LEU A 158 7.60 -8.53 21.08
CA LEU A 158 6.35 -8.77 20.35
C LEU A 158 5.15 -8.10 21.04
N ASN A 159 5.12 -6.78 21.03
CA ASN A 159 4.18 -5.97 21.82
C ASN A 159 2.98 -5.42 21.03
N ALA A 160 2.81 -5.83 19.77
CA ALA A 160 1.67 -5.44 18.95
C ALA A 160 0.29 -5.68 19.59
N PRO A 161 0.01 -6.80 20.29
CA PRO A 161 -1.29 -6.98 20.96
C PRO A 161 -1.56 -5.93 22.05
N ILE A 162 -0.52 -5.50 22.77
CA ILE A 162 -0.61 -4.47 23.82
C ILE A 162 -0.88 -3.12 23.18
N LEU A 163 -0.12 -2.76 22.14
CA LEU A 163 -0.30 -1.51 21.41
C LEU A 163 -1.69 -1.43 20.77
N ALA A 164 -2.16 -2.50 20.14
CA ALA A 164 -3.48 -2.53 19.50
C ALA A 164 -4.62 -2.30 20.50
N ARG A 165 -4.57 -2.92 21.69
CA ARG A 165 -5.57 -2.70 22.74
C ARG A 165 -5.55 -1.27 23.26
N ARG A 166 -4.37 -0.70 23.51
CA ARG A 166 -4.24 0.69 23.95
C ARG A 166 -4.72 1.67 22.87
N ALA A 167 -4.41 1.39 21.61
CA ALA A 167 -4.87 2.18 20.47
C ALA A 167 -6.41 2.16 20.34
N GLU A 168 -7.03 0.99 20.45
CA GLU A 168 -8.50 0.85 20.46
C GLU A 168 -9.12 1.66 21.60
N GLN A 169 -8.57 1.56 22.82
CA GLN A 169 -9.04 2.34 23.98
C GLN A 169 -8.90 3.86 23.78
N ALA A 170 -7.89 4.29 23.02
CA ALA A 170 -7.68 5.69 22.66
C ALA A 170 -8.59 6.17 21.51
N GLY A 171 -9.41 5.29 20.90
CA GLY A 171 -10.37 5.65 19.85
C GLY A 171 -9.94 5.29 18.42
N VAL A 172 -8.85 4.52 18.24
CA VAL A 172 -8.48 3.98 16.92
C VAL A 172 -9.54 3.01 16.44
N GLN A 173 -9.91 3.10 15.15
CA GLN A 173 -11.06 2.40 14.59
C GLN A 173 -10.69 1.23 13.68
N MET A 174 -9.41 1.05 13.35
CA MET A 174 -8.89 -0.13 12.64
C MET A 174 -7.38 -0.22 12.85
N VAL A 175 -6.85 -1.45 12.96
CA VAL A 175 -5.41 -1.69 12.99
C VAL A 175 -4.96 -2.56 11.83
N THR A 176 -3.83 -2.21 11.22
CA THR A 176 -3.15 -3.05 10.22
C THR A 176 -1.85 -3.57 10.78
N VAL A 177 -1.66 -4.90 10.76
CA VAL A 177 -0.46 -5.54 11.32
C VAL A 177 0.31 -6.22 10.21
N HIS A 178 1.55 -5.75 9.98
CA HIS A 178 2.50 -6.52 9.19
C HIS A 178 3.07 -7.64 10.05
N GLY A 179 2.90 -8.91 9.61
CA GLY A 179 3.31 -10.12 10.34
C GLY A 179 4.82 -10.33 10.46
N ARG A 180 5.63 -9.26 10.50
CA ARG A 180 7.06 -9.32 10.77
C ARG A 180 7.43 -8.30 11.83
N THR A 181 8.48 -8.57 12.59
CA THR A 181 9.14 -7.59 13.46
C THR A 181 9.90 -6.56 12.62
N ARG A 182 10.33 -5.45 13.23
CA ARG A 182 11.17 -4.45 12.54
C ARG A 182 12.47 -5.08 12.05
N CYS A 183 13.17 -5.84 12.90
CA CYS A 183 14.51 -6.38 12.62
C CYS A 183 14.53 -7.40 11.48
N GLN A 184 13.41 -8.08 11.21
CA GLN A 184 13.27 -8.95 10.04
C GLN A 184 13.21 -8.17 8.72
N PHE A 185 12.90 -6.87 8.71
CA PHE A 185 12.61 -6.09 7.51
C PHE A 185 11.58 -6.79 6.60
N TYR A 186 12.07 -7.43 5.54
CA TYR A 186 11.31 -8.19 4.55
C TYR A 186 11.87 -9.61 4.34
N GLN A 187 12.78 -10.05 5.20
CA GLN A 187 13.36 -11.39 5.20
C GLN A 187 12.42 -12.39 5.88
N GLY A 188 12.66 -13.68 5.68
CA GLY A 188 11.81 -14.74 6.21
C GLY A 188 10.38 -14.67 5.66
N LYS A 189 9.44 -15.31 6.37
CA LYS A 189 8.01 -15.28 6.07
C LYS A 189 7.28 -14.46 7.12
N ALA A 190 6.19 -13.79 6.74
CA ALA A 190 5.29 -13.17 7.71
C ALA A 190 4.64 -14.25 8.59
N ASP A 191 4.64 -14.03 9.90
CA ASP A 191 3.93 -14.84 10.89
C ASP A 191 2.49 -14.35 11.03
N TRP A 192 1.60 -14.99 10.28
CA TRP A 192 0.17 -14.68 10.31
C TRP A 192 -0.51 -15.19 11.58
N ARG A 193 0.02 -16.23 12.24
CA ARG A 193 -0.51 -16.75 13.51
C ARG A 193 -0.26 -15.77 14.65
N ALA A 194 0.86 -15.05 14.62
CA ALA A 194 1.10 -13.96 15.56
C ALA A 194 0.01 -12.88 15.47
N ILE A 195 -0.55 -12.62 14.27
CA ILE A 195 -1.65 -11.66 14.08
C ILE A 195 -2.93 -12.10 14.80
N ALA A 196 -3.18 -13.40 14.96
CA ALA A 196 -4.34 -13.90 15.71
C ALA A 196 -4.39 -13.41 17.16
N ARG A 197 -3.22 -13.23 17.80
CA ARG A 197 -3.14 -12.67 19.16
C ARG A 197 -3.59 -11.22 19.20
N ILE A 198 -3.35 -10.45 18.14
CA ILE A 198 -3.85 -9.08 18.00
C ILE A 198 -5.36 -9.13 17.78
N LYS A 199 -5.85 -9.99 16.89
CA LYS A 199 -7.29 -10.12 16.62
C LYS A 199 -8.09 -10.50 17.86
N GLN A 200 -7.53 -11.33 18.74
CA GLN A 200 -8.14 -11.69 20.02
C GLN A 200 -8.09 -10.58 21.07
N ALA A 201 -7.19 -9.60 20.92
CA ALA A 201 -6.97 -8.56 21.91
C ALA A 201 -7.84 -7.32 21.72
N VAL A 202 -8.51 -7.19 20.56
CA VAL A 202 -9.31 -6.01 20.17
C VAL A 202 -10.62 -6.41 19.50
N SER A 203 -11.61 -5.52 19.54
CA SER A 203 -12.91 -5.67 18.86
C SER A 203 -12.96 -4.95 17.51
N ILE A 204 -12.16 -3.89 17.34
CA ILE A 204 -12.01 -3.17 16.07
C ILE A 204 -11.47 -4.08 14.95
N PRO A 205 -11.73 -3.72 13.67
CA PRO A 205 -11.19 -4.45 12.52
C PRO A 205 -9.66 -4.58 12.55
N VAL A 206 -9.18 -5.79 12.26
CA VAL A 206 -7.76 -6.12 12.10
C VAL A 206 -7.48 -6.49 10.66
N VAL A 207 -6.50 -5.82 10.05
CA VAL A 207 -6.03 -6.08 8.68
C VAL A 207 -4.70 -6.81 8.73
N ALA A 208 -4.65 -8.01 8.17
CA ALA A 208 -3.41 -8.78 8.04
C ALA A 208 -2.58 -8.30 6.85
N ASN A 209 -1.28 -8.08 7.06
CA ASN A 209 -0.35 -7.64 6.02
C ASN A 209 0.92 -8.48 6.02
N GLY A 210 1.44 -8.77 4.82
CA GLY A 210 2.70 -9.48 4.62
C GLY A 210 2.49 -10.78 3.85
N ASP A 211 3.19 -10.90 2.72
CA ASP A 211 3.24 -12.09 1.86
C ASP A 211 1.86 -12.55 1.34
N VAL A 212 0.96 -11.59 1.09
CA VAL A 212 -0.30 -11.80 0.38
C VAL A 212 -0.08 -11.47 -1.11
N GLY A 213 -0.33 -12.41 -2.03
CA GLY A 213 -0.25 -12.16 -3.47
C GLY A 213 -1.33 -12.83 -4.32
N SER A 214 -2.15 -13.69 -3.73
CA SER A 214 -3.20 -14.45 -4.43
C SER A 214 -4.42 -14.70 -3.54
N PRO A 215 -5.59 -15.06 -4.12
CA PRO A 215 -6.76 -15.46 -3.33
C PRO A 215 -6.45 -16.63 -2.38
N ALA A 216 -5.68 -17.62 -2.83
CA ALA A 216 -5.31 -18.77 -2.01
C ALA A 216 -4.45 -18.37 -0.78
N GLU A 217 -3.47 -17.49 -0.97
CA GLU A 217 -2.68 -16.94 0.13
C GLU A 217 -3.53 -16.09 1.08
N ALA A 218 -4.42 -15.26 0.55
CA ALA A 218 -5.34 -14.49 1.37
C ALA A 218 -6.21 -15.41 2.25
N ALA A 219 -6.66 -16.56 1.73
CA ALA A 219 -7.46 -17.52 2.48
C ALA A 219 -6.66 -18.13 3.63
N MET A 220 -5.42 -18.54 3.36
CA MET A 220 -4.50 -19.07 4.39
C MET A 220 -4.21 -18.03 5.47
N ILE A 221 -4.06 -16.76 5.08
CA ILE A 221 -3.82 -15.66 6.01
C ILE A 221 -5.01 -15.45 6.93
N LEU A 222 -6.22 -15.38 6.37
CA LEU A 222 -7.44 -15.21 7.17
C LEU A 222 -7.66 -16.38 8.13
N ASP A 223 -7.43 -17.62 7.67
CA ASP A 223 -7.54 -18.83 8.49
C ASP A 223 -6.56 -18.79 9.68
N GLN A 224 -5.31 -18.44 9.44
CA GLN A 224 -4.29 -18.42 10.50
C GLN A 224 -4.39 -17.22 11.45
N SER A 225 -4.84 -16.06 10.94
CA SER A 225 -4.84 -14.81 11.70
C SER A 225 -6.20 -14.46 12.30
N GLY A 226 -7.29 -15.02 11.79
CA GLY A 226 -8.65 -14.57 12.12
C GLY A 226 -8.95 -13.12 11.71
N ALA A 227 -8.08 -12.48 10.93
CA ALA A 227 -8.21 -11.08 10.54
C ALA A 227 -9.51 -10.81 9.75
N ASP A 228 -9.89 -9.53 9.69
CA ASP A 228 -11.11 -9.10 9.01
C ASP A 228 -10.86 -8.75 7.55
N ALA A 229 -9.62 -8.39 7.20
CA ALA A 229 -9.20 -7.92 5.90
C ALA A 229 -7.74 -8.30 5.62
N VAL A 230 -7.32 -8.18 4.36
CA VAL A 230 -5.92 -8.33 3.95
C VAL A 230 -5.41 -7.06 3.28
N MET A 231 -4.14 -6.74 3.50
CA MET A 231 -3.46 -5.63 2.84
C MET A 231 -2.23 -6.12 2.09
N ILE A 232 -2.15 -5.73 0.82
CA ILE A 232 -1.19 -6.22 -0.15
C ILE A 232 -0.18 -5.13 -0.50
N GLY A 233 1.11 -5.44 -0.36
CA GLY A 233 2.21 -4.54 -0.72
C GLY A 233 2.87 -4.94 -2.04
N ARG A 234 4.08 -5.51 -1.94
CA ARG A 234 4.99 -5.84 -3.07
C ARG A 234 4.39 -6.71 -4.17
N ALA A 235 3.34 -7.48 -3.90
CA ALA A 235 2.70 -8.28 -4.95
C ALA A 235 2.12 -7.40 -6.08
N HIS A 236 1.78 -6.15 -5.78
CA HIS A 236 1.32 -5.17 -6.76
C HIS A 236 2.41 -4.66 -7.72
N TYR A 237 3.69 -4.97 -7.51
CA TYR A 237 4.76 -4.52 -8.40
C TYR A 237 4.57 -5.12 -9.80
N GLY A 238 4.30 -4.26 -10.78
CA GLY A 238 3.95 -4.64 -12.15
C GLY A 238 2.53 -5.22 -12.29
N VAL A 239 1.75 -5.33 -11.20
CA VAL A 239 0.42 -5.96 -11.19
C VAL A 239 -0.54 -5.11 -10.32
N PRO A 240 -0.92 -3.89 -10.73
CA PRO A 240 -1.73 -2.99 -9.88
C PRO A 240 -3.09 -3.55 -9.47
N TRP A 241 -3.59 -4.56 -10.19
CA TRP A 241 -4.86 -5.21 -9.94
C TRP A 241 -4.86 -6.28 -8.83
N THR A 242 -3.72 -6.60 -8.19
CA THR A 242 -3.64 -7.73 -7.24
C THR A 242 -4.69 -7.72 -6.13
N ALA A 243 -4.88 -6.60 -5.41
CA ALA A 243 -5.90 -6.53 -4.36
C ALA A 243 -7.32 -6.72 -4.93
N GLY A 244 -7.59 -6.12 -6.09
CA GLY A 244 -8.84 -6.30 -6.81
C GLY A 244 -9.09 -7.74 -7.24
N SER A 245 -8.07 -8.46 -7.73
CA SER A 245 -8.17 -9.88 -8.06
C SER A 245 -8.45 -10.76 -6.86
N ILE A 246 -7.93 -10.41 -5.68
CA ILE A 246 -8.25 -11.12 -4.44
C ILE A 246 -9.72 -10.91 -4.06
N ALA A 247 -10.23 -9.68 -4.15
CA ALA A 247 -11.64 -9.38 -3.87
C ALA A 247 -12.59 -10.03 -4.90
N ALA A 248 -12.28 -9.93 -6.19
CA ALA A 248 -13.05 -10.54 -7.27
C ALA A 248 -13.05 -12.08 -7.15
N GLY A 249 -11.90 -12.69 -6.87
CA GLY A 249 -11.81 -14.13 -6.62
C GLY A 249 -12.66 -14.58 -5.42
N ALA A 250 -12.73 -13.76 -4.36
CA ALA A 250 -13.63 -14.00 -3.23
C ALA A 250 -15.12 -13.88 -3.58
N ALA A 251 -15.46 -12.99 -4.52
CA ALA A 251 -16.81 -12.82 -5.07
C ALA A 251 -17.16 -13.86 -6.15
N LYS A 252 -16.18 -14.65 -6.62
CA LYS A 252 -16.28 -15.52 -7.81
C LYS A 252 -16.59 -14.74 -9.09
N GLU A 253 -16.01 -13.55 -9.21
CA GLU A 253 -16.14 -12.64 -10.33
C GLU A 253 -14.80 -12.45 -11.05
N ALA A 254 -14.85 -11.92 -12.27
CA ALA A 254 -13.64 -11.51 -12.99
C ALA A 254 -13.05 -10.22 -12.40
N THR A 255 -11.73 -10.07 -12.48
CA THR A 255 -11.09 -8.81 -12.05
C THR A 255 -11.37 -7.72 -13.09
N PRO A 256 -11.91 -6.55 -12.70
CA PRO A 256 -12.27 -5.53 -13.67
C PRO A 256 -11.03 -4.87 -14.30
N GLY A 257 -11.07 -4.72 -15.62
CA GLY A 257 -10.14 -3.88 -16.39
C GLY A 257 -8.70 -4.40 -16.49
N VAL A 258 -8.43 -5.66 -16.13
CA VAL A 258 -7.10 -6.25 -16.34
C VAL A 258 -6.82 -6.33 -17.85
N PRO A 259 -5.67 -5.86 -18.34
CA PRO A 259 -5.34 -5.98 -19.76
C PRO A 259 -5.24 -7.45 -20.21
N GLU A 260 -6.08 -7.85 -21.17
CA GLU A 260 -6.18 -9.24 -21.64
C GLU A 260 -5.34 -9.54 -22.89
N SER A 261 -4.86 -8.49 -23.57
CA SER A 261 -4.01 -8.62 -24.75
C SER A 261 -2.67 -7.91 -24.56
N PRO A 262 -1.61 -8.33 -25.26
CA PRO A 262 -0.31 -7.67 -25.24
C PRO A 262 -0.39 -6.17 -25.65
N GLN A 263 -1.24 -5.85 -26.63
CA GLN A 263 -1.51 -4.46 -27.02
C GLN A 263 -2.19 -3.67 -25.89
N ALA A 264 -3.21 -4.24 -25.26
CA ALA A 264 -3.89 -3.60 -24.13
C ALA A 264 -2.92 -3.40 -22.94
N LEU A 265 -2.01 -4.35 -22.71
CA LEU A 265 -0.99 -4.23 -21.68
C LEU A 265 0.01 -3.11 -22.02
N ALA A 266 0.46 -3.02 -23.27
CA ALA A 266 1.33 -1.94 -23.72
C ALA A 266 0.68 -0.57 -23.50
N ASP A 267 -0.59 -0.41 -23.91
CA ASP A 267 -1.35 0.82 -23.72
C ASP A 267 -1.54 1.14 -22.22
N TYR A 268 -1.81 0.13 -21.40
CA TYR A 268 -1.93 0.28 -19.96
C TYR A 268 -0.64 0.78 -19.30
N VAL A 269 0.52 0.20 -19.66
CA VAL A 269 1.83 0.60 -19.13
C VAL A 269 2.22 2.00 -19.61
N VAL A 270 1.96 2.32 -20.88
CA VAL A 270 2.19 3.66 -21.44
C VAL A 270 1.34 4.71 -20.74
N ALA A 271 0.05 4.43 -20.51
CA ALA A 271 -0.82 5.34 -19.79
C ALA A 271 -0.30 5.59 -18.36
N HIS A 272 0.15 4.55 -17.65
CA HIS A 272 0.70 4.70 -16.30
C HIS A 272 1.97 5.56 -16.30
N TYR A 273 2.82 5.37 -17.30
CA TYR A 273 4.00 6.20 -17.49
C TYR A 273 3.62 7.67 -17.70
N GLN A 274 2.66 7.96 -18.59
CA GLN A 274 2.18 9.30 -18.87
C GLN A 274 1.52 9.98 -17.66
N ASP A 275 0.76 9.22 -16.86
CA ASP A 275 0.16 9.71 -15.61
C ASP A 275 1.24 10.17 -14.62
N MET A 276 2.34 9.41 -14.50
CA MET A 276 3.49 9.82 -13.67
C MET A 276 4.21 11.05 -14.22
N LEU A 277 4.36 11.18 -15.55
CA LEU A 277 4.93 12.40 -16.13
C LEU A 277 4.05 13.62 -15.86
N SER A 278 2.73 13.44 -15.89
CA SER A 278 1.76 14.50 -15.58
C SER A 278 1.82 14.91 -14.11
N LEU A 279 1.97 13.94 -13.20
CA LEU A 279 2.07 14.20 -11.76
C LEU A 279 3.38 14.91 -11.37
N TYR A 280 4.52 14.42 -11.88
CA TYR A 280 5.84 14.87 -11.42
C TYR A 280 6.54 15.87 -12.35
N GLY A 281 5.95 16.14 -13.52
CA GLY A 281 6.67 16.77 -14.63
C GLY A 281 7.64 15.79 -15.31
N ILE A 282 8.12 16.13 -16.51
CA ILE A 282 8.93 15.21 -17.32
C ILE A 282 10.23 14.81 -16.61
N GLU A 283 11.02 15.79 -16.12
CA GLU A 283 12.36 15.53 -15.58
C GLU A 283 12.35 14.56 -14.38
N SER A 284 11.43 14.78 -13.44
CA SER A 284 11.28 13.93 -12.26
C SER A 284 10.50 12.65 -12.60
N GLY A 285 9.43 12.78 -13.40
CA GLY A 285 8.54 11.69 -13.77
C GLY A 285 9.27 10.55 -14.47
N VAL A 286 10.19 10.84 -15.40
CA VAL A 286 10.96 9.78 -16.07
C VAL A 286 11.80 8.96 -15.09
N ARG A 287 12.34 9.58 -14.03
CA ARG A 287 13.14 8.90 -13.02
C ARG A 287 12.27 8.10 -12.06
N GLN A 288 11.15 8.69 -11.64
CA GLN A 288 10.21 8.05 -10.72
C GLN A 288 9.55 6.82 -11.34
N ALA A 289 9.32 6.85 -12.66
CA ALA A 289 8.70 5.78 -13.42
C ALA A 289 9.55 4.51 -13.56
N ARG A 290 10.89 4.61 -13.51
CA ARG A 290 11.81 3.52 -13.87
C ARG A 290 11.52 2.22 -13.13
N LYS A 291 11.24 2.31 -11.83
CA LYS A 291 10.92 1.13 -11.02
C LYS A 291 9.61 0.45 -11.45
N HIS A 292 8.58 1.23 -11.79
CA HIS A 292 7.30 0.70 -12.27
C HIS A 292 7.48 0.03 -13.63
N LEU A 293 8.18 0.69 -14.56
CA LEU A 293 8.51 0.11 -15.86
C LEU A 293 9.33 -1.17 -15.70
N GLY A 294 10.34 -1.17 -14.84
CA GLY A 294 11.14 -2.35 -14.52
C GLY A 294 10.27 -3.52 -14.03
N TRP A 295 9.32 -3.28 -13.13
CA TRP A 295 8.42 -4.32 -12.65
C TRP A 295 7.43 -4.83 -13.70
N TYR A 296 6.95 -3.97 -14.60
CA TYR A 296 6.13 -4.45 -15.73
C TYR A 296 6.94 -5.34 -16.67
N LEU A 297 8.18 -4.93 -16.98
CA LEU A 297 9.08 -5.74 -17.80
C LEU A 297 9.37 -7.09 -17.13
N ASP A 298 9.66 -7.10 -15.83
CA ASP A 298 9.93 -8.33 -15.06
C ASP A 298 8.74 -9.29 -15.05
N ARG A 299 7.51 -8.75 -14.99
CA ARG A 299 6.30 -9.57 -14.85
C ARG A 299 5.71 -10.01 -16.17
N HIS A 300 5.84 -9.21 -17.21
CA HIS A 300 5.06 -9.40 -18.44
C HIS A 300 5.91 -9.41 -19.71
N ALA A 301 7.22 -9.18 -19.63
CA ALA A 301 8.13 -9.22 -20.77
C ALA A 301 9.37 -10.08 -20.45
N ALA A 302 9.16 -11.34 -20.08
CA ALA A 302 10.22 -12.28 -19.68
C ALA A 302 11.30 -12.54 -20.76
N GLY A 303 11.06 -12.13 -22.02
CA GLY A 303 12.01 -12.22 -23.12
C GLY A 303 12.72 -10.91 -23.49
N VAL A 304 12.52 -9.81 -22.74
CA VAL A 304 13.19 -8.54 -23.03
C VAL A 304 14.70 -8.68 -22.88
N VAL A 305 15.46 -8.29 -23.91
CA VAL A 305 16.92 -8.32 -23.84
C VAL A 305 17.46 -7.17 -22.98
N ASP A 306 18.61 -7.38 -22.34
CA ASP A 306 19.19 -6.43 -21.38
C ASP A 306 19.43 -5.04 -21.99
N GLU A 307 19.84 -4.98 -23.27
CA GLU A 307 20.03 -3.72 -24.00
C GLU A 307 18.71 -2.94 -24.16
N GLN A 308 17.62 -3.60 -24.54
CA GLN A 308 16.30 -2.99 -24.67
C GLN A 308 15.77 -2.52 -23.32
N ARG A 309 15.91 -3.35 -22.28
CA ARG A 309 15.56 -2.99 -20.90
C ARG A 309 16.33 -1.75 -20.46
N LYS A 310 17.65 -1.73 -20.66
CA LYS A 310 18.51 -0.59 -20.31
C LYS A 310 18.11 0.66 -21.07
N ALA A 311 17.81 0.56 -22.35
CA ALA A 311 17.35 1.68 -23.17
C ALA A 311 16.07 2.29 -22.61
N ILE A 312 15.07 1.49 -22.29
CA ILE A 312 13.81 1.95 -21.67
C ILE A 312 14.08 2.63 -20.32
N LEU A 313 14.84 1.99 -19.43
CA LEU A 313 14.99 2.44 -18.04
C LEU A 313 15.95 3.62 -17.87
N THR A 314 16.79 3.92 -18.86
CA THR A 314 17.79 5.00 -18.77
C THR A 314 17.50 6.17 -19.70
N CYS A 315 16.55 6.04 -20.62
CA CYS A 315 16.15 7.12 -21.51
C CYS A 315 15.44 8.26 -20.75
N PHE A 316 15.72 9.50 -21.17
CA PHE A 316 15.10 10.72 -20.64
C PHE A 316 14.06 11.33 -21.60
N GLU A 317 13.90 10.76 -22.80
CA GLU A 317 12.95 11.23 -23.81
C GLU A 317 11.66 10.38 -23.78
N PRO A 318 10.52 10.94 -23.31
CA PRO A 318 9.28 10.18 -23.16
C PRO A 318 8.81 9.48 -24.44
N VAL A 319 8.96 10.13 -25.59
CA VAL A 319 8.55 9.58 -26.89
C VAL A 319 9.30 8.29 -27.21
N ARG A 320 10.62 8.25 -26.96
CA ARG A 320 11.44 7.05 -27.17
C ARG A 320 11.10 5.94 -26.19
N VAL A 321 10.84 6.29 -24.92
CA VAL A 321 10.40 5.32 -23.91
C VAL A 321 9.07 4.69 -24.32
N ILE A 322 8.08 5.49 -24.75
CA ILE A 322 6.77 5.00 -25.18
C ILE A 322 6.89 4.08 -26.40
N ALA A 323 7.69 4.45 -27.41
CA ALA A 323 7.92 3.62 -28.58
C ALA A 323 8.53 2.26 -28.21
N ALA A 324 9.58 2.26 -27.37
CA ALA A 324 10.24 1.05 -26.92
C ALA A 324 9.34 0.16 -26.04
N LEU A 325 8.50 0.74 -25.18
CA LEU A 325 7.51 -0.02 -24.40
C LEU A 325 6.51 -0.72 -25.32
N ARG A 326 6.00 -0.02 -26.34
CA ARG A 326 5.07 -0.62 -27.33
C ARG A 326 5.71 -1.79 -28.08
N GLU A 327 6.96 -1.63 -28.51
CA GLU A 327 7.72 -2.69 -29.19
C GLU A 327 7.91 -3.93 -28.29
N VAL A 328 8.38 -3.73 -27.04
CA VAL A 328 8.68 -4.84 -26.13
C VAL A 328 7.42 -5.61 -25.73
N PHE A 329 6.33 -4.92 -25.37
CA PHE A 329 5.11 -5.62 -24.96
C PHE A 329 4.36 -6.24 -26.15
N SER A 330 4.53 -5.73 -27.37
CA SER A 330 3.95 -6.35 -28.57
C SER A 330 4.72 -7.59 -29.04
N SER A 331 6.07 -7.56 -28.97
CA SER A 331 6.93 -8.69 -29.39
C SER A 331 6.93 -9.85 -28.39
N ALA A 332 6.75 -9.58 -27.09
CA ALA A 332 6.60 -10.63 -26.08
C ALA A 332 5.39 -11.57 -26.37
N ALA A 333 4.38 -11.06 -27.08
CA ALA A 333 3.22 -11.82 -27.56
C ALA A 333 3.59 -12.94 -28.54
N GLU A 334 4.48 -12.63 -29.49
CA GLU A 334 4.86 -13.53 -30.57
C GLU A 334 5.64 -14.73 -30.01
N ALA A 335 6.52 -14.47 -29.03
CA ALA A 335 7.28 -15.51 -28.34
C ALA A 335 6.40 -16.45 -27.48
N MET A 336 5.28 -15.96 -26.91
CA MET A 336 4.33 -16.80 -26.18
C MET A 336 3.46 -17.64 -27.13
N ASN A 337 3.00 -17.07 -28.24
CA ASN A 337 2.18 -17.80 -29.22
C ASN A 337 2.97 -18.92 -29.92
N LEU A 338 4.26 -18.71 -30.21
CA LEU A 338 5.14 -19.75 -30.78
C LEU A 338 5.39 -20.93 -29.82
N ARG A 339 5.36 -20.70 -28.50
CA ARG A 339 5.53 -21.76 -27.49
C ARG A 339 4.25 -22.52 -27.17
N SER A 340 3.07 -21.94 -27.42
CA SER A 340 1.78 -22.62 -27.24
C SER A 340 1.33 -23.40 -28.49
N ALA A 341 1.98 -23.18 -29.64
CA ALA A 341 1.68 -23.83 -30.92
C ALA A 341 2.67 -24.97 -31.28
N ALA A 342 3.62 -25.27 -30.39
CA ALA A 342 4.61 -26.36 -30.51
C ALA A 342 4.37 -27.39 -29.40
#